data_AF-A0A8H7KTB6-F1
#
_entry.id   AF-A0A8H7KTB6-F1
#
_cell.length_a   1.000
_cell.length_b   1.000
_cell.length_c   1.000
_cell.angle_alpha   90.00
_cell.angle_beta   90.00
_cell.angle_gamma   90.00
#
_symmetry.space_group_name_H-M   'P 1'
#
loop_
_entity.id
_entity.type
_entity.pdbx_description
1 polymer ?
#
loop_
_entity_poly.entity_id
_entity_poly.type
_entity_poly.pdbx_seq_one_letter_code
_entity_poly.pdbx_strand_id
1 'polypeptide(L)'
;MSQNSTEVVKCLSPSGITESESVMVWVNHVTSRNILSISRAYQVAQLIWYKKNGGSQHEALEVKVVGGPKNNIVLWLLVERSGATERTPSPSSTTNSSTASLNQSADTSGQLSSQRGAKDTVSVHTTSPISGFLSTYHQVATLDIPSNSGNLLTVCDLAALLSVVSQSRPEYDLLNFNCYWFVAMVIGAINVVHNGTVAFTNTGTNAGCLGIWRIIKEKDVKGGLQVVVPTWINDKALYQAKKTAQEEKHEAEAREREAEARVQREVIARREAEARAQREVIARLEAEAHAQREVIARLEAEREAEARKAEIHALRAQLLGPRTDAYALLPRVAVERHRRILVPQTSLVLQKNRQQSHIHGSASATLGLAFHATHFVVERHREALCVTGLIPDATTTSHQLAPNW
;
A
#
# COMPACT_ATOMS: atom_id res chain seq x y z
N MET A 1 21.35 12.32 -17.53
CA MET A 1 20.03 11.86 -17.05
C MET A 1 20.21 10.59 -16.23
N SER A 2 19.56 10.49 -15.07
CA SER A 2 19.60 9.24 -14.27
C SER A 2 18.72 8.19 -14.94
N GLN A 3 19.17 6.94 -15.02
CA GLN A 3 18.39 5.80 -15.54
C GLN A 3 17.00 5.71 -14.88
N ASN A 4 16.94 6.07 -13.58
CA ASN A 4 15.71 6.03 -12.79
C ASN A 4 14.61 6.98 -13.32
N SER A 5 14.97 8.15 -13.87
CA SER A 5 13.97 9.09 -14.39
C SER A 5 13.25 8.54 -15.63
N THR A 6 13.98 7.83 -16.49
CA THR A 6 13.43 7.23 -17.71
C THR A 6 12.50 6.07 -17.41
N GLU A 7 12.81 5.25 -16.41
CA GLU A 7 11.93 4.16 -15.98
C GLU A 7 10.60 4.68 -15.43
N VAL A 8 10.62 5.77 -14.67
CA VAL A 8 9.39 6.33 -14.10
C VAL A 8 8.52 6.96 -15.18
N VAL A 9 9.10 7.58 -16.22
CA VAL A 9 8.31 8.03 -17.38
C VAL A 9 7.60 6.86 -18.04
N LYS A 10 8.27 5.71 -18.21
CA LYS A 10 7.61 4.50 -18.73
C LYS A 10 6.48 4.01 -17.84
N CYS A 11 6.57 4.22 -16.53
CA CYS A 11 5.49 3.87 -15.61
C CYS A 11 4.32 4.85 -15.67
N LEU A 12 4.54 6.14 -15.92
CA LEU A 12 3.49 7.17 -15.91
C LEU A 12 2.95 7.52 -17.30
N SER A 13 3.57 7.04 -18.37
CA SER A 13 3.14 7.17 -19.77
C SER A 13 2.75 5.80 -20.34
N PRO A 14 1.47 5.55 -20.70
CA PRO A 14 1.03 4.33 -21.40
C PRO A 14 1.89 3.97 -22.62
N SER A 15 2.25 4.92 -23.48
CA SER A 15 3.10 4.66 -24.65
C SER A 15 4.55 4.34 -24.28
N GLY A 16 4.97 4.55 -23.03
CA GLY A 16 6.36 4.42 -22.59
C GLY A 16 7.31 5.46 -23.19
N ILE A 17 6.76 6.41 -23.96
CA ILE A 17 7.45 7.50 -24.65
C ILE A 17 6.69 8.81 -24.41
N THR A 18 7.34 9.92 -24.77
CA THR A 18 6.77 11.26 -24.68
C THR A 18 5.81 11.49 -25.84
N GLU A 19 4.61 10.93 -25.72
CA GLU A 19 3.49 11.19 -26.62
C GLU A 19 2.35 11.88 -25.88
N SER A 20 1.55 12.62 -26.65
CA SER A 20 0.32 13.25 -26.17
C SER A 20 -0.80 12.23 -26.26
N GLU A 21 -1.33 11.83 -25.11
CA GLU A 21 -2.36 10.83 -24.99
C GLU A 21 -3.66 11.46 -24.51
N SER A 22 -4.81 10.88 -24.86
CA SER A 22 -6.09 11.29 -24.28
C SER A 22 -6.04 11.19 -22.75
N VAL A 23 -6.56 12.21 -22.05
CA VAL A 23 -6.66 12.23 -20.57
C VAL A 23 -7.27 10.93 -20.06
N MET A 24 -8.31 10.39 -20.72
CA MET A 24 -8.96 9.16 -20.27
C MET A 24 -8.06 7.92 -20.40
N VAL A 25 -7.23 7.85 -21.44
CA VAL A 25 -6.25 6.76 -21.61
C VAL A 25 -5.20 6.86 -20.51
N TRP A 26 -4.68 8.07 -20.28
CA TRP A 26 -3.68 8.33 -19.24
C TRP A 26 -4.22 8.02 -17.83
N VAL A 27 -5.43 8.47 -17.51
CA VAL A 27 -6.12 8.20 -16.22
C VAL A 27 -6.27 6.71 -15.99
N ASN A 28 -6.73 5.95 -16.98
CA ASN A 28 -6.88 4.50 -16.86
C ASN A 28 -5.54 3.79 -16.58
N HIS A 29 -4.46 4.29 -17.18
CA HIS A 29 -3.11 3.74 -16.98
C HIS A 29 -2.57 4.03 -15.58
N VAL A 30 -2.56 5.29 -15.15
CA VAL A 30 -2.00 5.68 -13.83
C VAL A 30 -2.86 5.20 -12.65
N THR A 31 -4.11 4.84 -12.90
CA THR A 31 -5.00 4.23 -11.90
C THR A 31 -5.10 2.70 -12.03
N SER A 32 -4.34 2.10 -12.94
CA SER A 32 -4.26 0.64 -13.10
C SER A 32 -3.55 -0.01 -11.91
N ARG A 33 -3.89 -1.25 -11.59
CA ARG A 33 -3.36 -1.96 -10.41
C ARG A 33 -1.83 -2.01 -10.34
N ASN A 34 -1.18 -2.08 -11.50
CA ASN A 34 0.27 -2.20 -11.61
C ASN A 34 1.01 -0.87 -11.42
N ILE A 35 0.35 0.25 -11.72
CA ILE A 35 0.94 1.58 -11.70
C ILE A 35 0.48 2.40 -10.49
N LEU A 36 -0.66 2.06 -9.90
CA LEU A 36 -1.30 2.80 -8.82
C LEU A 36 -0.38 3.05 -7.60
N SER A 37 0.45 2.08 -7.23
CA SER A 37 1.43 2.26 -6.13
C SER A 37 2.45 3.35 -6.46
N ILE A 38 2.94 3.37 -7.71
CA ILE A 38 3.84 4.39 -8.21
C ILE A 38 3.11 5.73 -8.24
N SER A 39 1.94 5.83 -8.87
CA SER A 39 1.20 7.09 -8.97
C SER A 39 0.78 7.72 -7.64
N ARG A 40 0.61 6.92 -6.57
CA ARG A 40 0.40 7.41 -5.21
C ARG A 40 1.67 7.90 -4.54
N ALA A 41 2.83 7.34 -4.89
CA ALA A 41 4.12 7.72 -4.32
C ALA A 41 4.67 9.03 -4.91
N TYR A 42 4.22 9.43 -6.11
CA TYR A 42 4.59 10.69 -6.74
C TYR A 42 3.60 11.81 -6.40
N GLN A 43 4.14 12.96 -6.04
CA GLN A 43 3.41 14.12 -5.54
C GLN A 43 3.52 15.27 -6.53
N VAL A 44 2.44 16.02 -6.69
CA VAL A 44 2.42 17.26 -7.43
C VAL A 44 2.93 18.37 -6.51
N ALA A 45 4.04 19.00 -6.90
CA ALA A 45 4.66 20.06 -6.11
C ALA A 45 4.23 21.45 -6.57
N GLN A 46 4.07 21.63 -7.87
CA GLN A 46 3.82 22.94 -8.47
C GLN A 46 3.05 22.76 -9.78
N LEU A 47 2.18 23.70 -10.08
CA LEU A 47 1.53 23.82 -11.38
C LEU A 47 1.80 25.20 -11.96
N ILE A 48 2.05 25.25 -13.26
CA ILE A 48 2.31 26.49 -13.98
C ILE A 48 1.28 26.61 -15.10
N TRP A 49 0.50 27.68 -15.03
CA TRP A 49 -0.47 28.03 -16.06
C TRP A 49 0.24 28.79 -17.16
N TYR A 50 0.19 28.23 -18.37
CA TYR A 50 0.73 28.85 -19.57
C TYR A 50 -0.36 29.28 -20.54
N LYS A 51 -0.06 30.34 -21.28
CA LYS A 51 -0.88 30.85 -22.37
C LYS A 51 -0.04 31.06 -23.60
N LYS A 52 -0.52 30.58 -24.74
CA LYS A 52 0.22 30.64 -25.99
C LYS A 52 0.28 32.08 -26.54
N ASN A 53 1.44 32.45 -27.06
CA ASN A 53 1.76 33.76 -27.60
C ASN A 53 1.02 33.99 -28.94
N GLY A 54 0.94 35.26 -29.36
CA GLY A 54 0.41 35.62 -30.68
C GLY A 54 -1.12 35.59 -30.79
N GLY A 55 -1.85 35.79 -29.68
CA GLY A 55 -3.31 35.91 -29.68
C GLY A 55 -4.06 34.59 -29.86
N SER A 56 -3.35 33.46 -29.95
CA SER A 56 -3.99 32.15 -29.96
C SER A 56 -4.65 31.87 -28.61
N GLN A 57 -5.86 31.33 -28.65
CA GLN A 57 -6.71 31.15 -27.47
C GLN A 57 -6.22 30.05 -26.52
N HIS A 58 -5.11 29.39 -26.83
CA HIS A 58 -4.73 28.14 -26.18
C HIS A 58 -4.03 28.38 -24.85
N GLU A 59 -4.50 27.67 -23.83
CA GLU A 59 -3.91 27.62 -22.51
C GLU A 59 -3.60 26.18 -22.13
N ALA A 60 -2.48 26.02 -21.42
CA ALA A 60 -1.94 24.73 -21.03
C ALA A 60 -1.49 24.77 -19.59
N LEU A 61 -1.36 23.59 -18.99
CA LEU A 61 -0.95 23.42 -17.61
C LEU A 61 0.30 22.55 -17.59
N GLU A 62 1.40 23.10 -17.10
CA GLU A 62 2.59 22.32 -16.78
C GLU A 62 2.53 21.93 -15.31
N VAL A 63 2.78 20.66 -15.01
CA VAL A 63 2.69 20.10 -13.67
C VAL A 63 4.04 19.52 -13.30
N LYS A 64 4.66 20.09 -12.26
CA LYS A 64 5.88 19.56 -11.67
C LYS A 64 5.53 18.46 -10.67
N VAL A 65 6.01 17.26 -10.96
CA VAL A 65 5.83 16.08 -10.14
C VAL A 65 7.15 15.70 -9.49
N VAL A 66 7.14 15.44 -8.19
CA VAL A 66 8.31 15.02 -7.40
C VAL A 66 8.03 13.69 -6.71
N GLY A 67 9.03 12.84 -6.59
CA GLY A 67 8.87 11.57 -5.87
C GLY A 67 10.11 10.67 -5.92
N GLY A 68 9.87 9.40 -5.62
CA GLY A 68 10.90 8.36 -5.54
C GLY A 68 11.68 8.36 -4.22
N PRO A 69 12.64 7.43 -4.05
CA PRO A 69 13.48 7.37 -2.86
C PRO A 69 14.19 8.71 -2.66
N LYS A 70 13.94 9.36 -1.51
CA LYS A 70 14.47 10.68 -1.12
C LYS A 70 13.91 11.91 -1.87
N ASN A 71 12.82 11.78 -2.63
CA ASN A 71 12.23 12.88 -3.42
C ASN A 71 13.18 13.46 -4.49
N ASN A 72 14.09 12.65 -5.00
CA ASN A 72 15.13 13.09 -5.94
C ASN A 72 14.69 13.03 -7.41
N ILE A 73 13.54 12.41 -7.70
CA ILE A 73 13.05 12.27 -9.07
C ILE A 73 12.04 13.39 -9.33
N VAL A 74 12.32 14.19 -10.35
CA VAL A 74 11.45 15.26 -10.84
C VAL A 74 10.98 14.90 -12.24
N LEU A 75 9.69 15.02 -12.48
CA LEU A 75 9.03 14.82 -13.76
C LEU A 75 8.12 16.01 -14.06
N TRP A 76 7.74 16.14 -15.31
CA TRP A 76 6.86 17.20 -15.78
C TRP A 76 5.73 16.61 -16.60
N LEU A 77 4.49 17.00 -16.29
CA LEU A 77 3.33 16.69 -17.11
C LEU A 77 2.93 17.96 -17.86
N LEU A 78 2.62 17.85 -19.14
CA LEU A 78 1.96 18.92 -19.89
C LEU A 78 0.54 18.46 -20.19
N VAL A 79 -0.43 19.21 -19.67
CA VAL A 79 -1.86 18.98 -19.85
C VAL A 79 -2.44 20.06 -20.73
N GLU A 80 -3.13 19.65 -21.79
CA GLU A 80 -3.68 20.54 -22.79
C GLU A 80 -5.12 20.16 -23.10
N ARG A 81 -5.95 21.15 -23.41
CA ARG A 81 -7.28 20.95 -23.98
C ARG A 81 -7.35 21.63 -25.32
N SER A 82 -7.74 20.90 -26.36
CA SER A 82 -7.86 21.41 -27.71
C SER A 82 -9.24 21.08 -28.29
N GLY A 83 -9.72 21.91 -29.22
CA GLY A 83 -10.87 21.52 -30.04
C GLY A 83 -10.48 20.37 -30.96
N ALA A 84 -11.41 19.46 -31.27
CA ALA A 84 -11.14 18.38 -32.23
C ALA A 84 -10.67 18.96 -33.57
N THR A 85 -9.36 18.87 -33.81
CA THR A 85 -8.76 19.07 -35.12
C THR A 85 -9.03 17.84 -35.96
N GLU A 86 -10.30 17.52 -36.19
CA GLU A 86 -10.64 16.86 -37.43
C GLU A 86 -10.31 17.89 -38.50
N ARG A 87 -9.06 17.80 -38.98
CA ARG A 87 -8.81 18.05 -40.39
C ARG A 87 -9.82 17.16 -41.09
N THR A 88 -10.95 17.72 -41.49
CA THR A 88 -11.62 17.26 -42.70
C THR A 88 -10.47 17.01 -43.66
N PRO A 89 -10.25 15.77 -44.15
CA PRO A 89 -9.19 15.52 -45.10
C PRO A 89 -9.43 16.53 -46.20
N SER A 90 -8.54 17.52 -46.33
CA SER A 90 -8.65 18.50 -47.39
C SER A 90 -8.80 17.66 -48.64
N PRO A 91 -9.93 17.76 -49.37
CA PRO A 91 -10.12 16.94 -50.56
C PRO A 91 -8.89 17.18 -51.40
N SER A 92 -8.09 16.14 -51.58
CA SER A 92 -6.84 16.21 -52.33
C SER A 92 -7.22 16.64 -53.74
N SER A 93 -7.05 17.94 -54.01
CA SER A 93 -7.33 18.55 -55.29
C SER A 93 -6.22 18.18 -56.28
N THR A 94 -6.14 16.89 -56.59
CA THR A 94 -5.62 16.40 -57.85
C THR A 94 -6.82 16.18 -58.75
N THR A 95 -7.12 17.15 -59.62
CA THR A 95 -7.06 16.97 -61.08
C THR A 95 -7.44 18.29 -61.76
N ASN A 96 -6.44 18.87 -62.42
CA ASN A 96 -6.48 19.73 -63.60
C ASN A 96 -7.82 20.34 -64.09
N SER A 97 -7.73 21.64 -64.37
CA SER A 97 -8.20 22.31 -65.60
C SER A 97 -9.33 23.32 -65.43
N SER A 98 -8.91 24.58 -65.56
CA SER A 98 -9.48 25.63 -66.41
C SER A 98 -10.78 26.36 -66.00
N THR A 99 -10.56 27.67 -65.84
CA THR A 99 -11.42 28.81 -66.25
C THR A 99 -12.76 29.04 -65.54
N ALA A 100 -12.75 30.14 -64.79
CA ALA A 100 -13.84 31.10 -64.63
C ALA A 100 -15.19 30.58 -64.12
N SER A 101 -15.43 30.74 -62.81
CA SER A 101 -16.59 31.53 -62.40
C SER A 101 -16.34 32.17 -61.03
N LEU A 102 -16.27 33.51 -61.05
CA LEU A 102 -16.66 34.33 -59.91
C LEU A 102 -18.16 34.15 -59.77
N ASN A 103 -18.63 33.53 -58.69
CA ASN A 103 -19.80 33.99 -57.93
C ASN A 103 -20.10 33.06 -56.74
N GLN A 104 -20.27 33.72 -55.59
CA GLN A 104 -21.19 33.36 -54.52
C GLN A 104 -21.07 31.96 -53.91
N SER A 105 -20.25 31.85 -52.86
CA SER A 105 -20.73 31.23 -51.62
C SER A 105 -20.07 31.92 -50.43
N ALA A 106 -20.64 33.07 -50.07
CA ALA A 106 -20.61 33.54 -48.69
C ALA A 106 -21.62 32.69 -47.90
N ASP A 107 -21.39 31.37 -47.84
CA ASP A 107 -22.27 30.46 -47.12
C ASP A 107 -21.51 29.83 -45.95
N THR A 108 -22.04 30.08 -44.76
CA THR A 108 -21.80 29.37 -43.51
C THR A 108 -20.45 29.58 -42.81
N SER A 109 -20.06 30.84 -42.59
CA SER A 109 -19.25 31.22 -41.42
C SER A 109 -20.07 31.28 -40.11
N GLY A 110 -21.26 30.66 -40.11
CA GLY A 110 -21.95 30.27 -38.90
C GLY A 110 -21.17 29.17 -38.19
N GLN A 111 -20.08 29.55 -37.51
CA GLN A 111 -19.49 28.79 -36.41
C GLN A 111 -20.48 28.75 -35.24
N LEU A 112 -21.68 28.21 -35.50
CA LEU A 112 -22.55 27.68 -34.48
C LEU A 112 -21.77 26.58 -33.79
N SER A 113 -21.78 26.59 -32.46
CA SER A 113 -21.17 25.60 -31.57
C SER A 113 -21.20 24.21 -32.19
N SER A 114 -20.14 23.82 -32.90
CA SER A 114 -20.02 22.43 -33.31
C SER A 114 -19.85 21.67 -32.00
N GLN A 115 -20.73 20.71 -31.72
CA GLN A 115 -20.65 19.76 -30.59
C GLN A 115 -19.42 18.84 -30.72
N ARG A 116 -18.26 19.41 -31.04
CA ARG A 116 -17.01 18.70 -31.17
C ARG A 116 -16.56 18.35 -29.77
N GLY A 117 -16.28 17.06 -29.57
CA GLY A 117 -15.62 16.61 -28.36
C GLY A 117 -14.34 17.40 -28.14
N ALA A 118 -14.15 17.86 -26.91
CA ALA A 118 -12.87 18.40 -26.49
C ALA A 118 -11.84 17.27 -26.50
N LYS A 119 -10.65 17.58 -27.01
CA LYS A 119 -9.50 16.70 -26.96
C LYS A 119 -8.61 17.17 -25.82
N ASP A 120 -8.79 16.56 -24.66
CA ASP A 120 -7.95 16.76 -23.49
C ASP A 120 -6.80 15.75 -23.54
N THR A 121 -5.57 16.23 -23.45
CA THR A 121 -4.37 15.40 -23.55
C THR A 121 -3.39 15.61 -22.43
N VAL A 122 -2.66 14.55 -22.07
CA VAL A 122 -1.54 14.57 -21.13
C VAL A 122 -0.30 14.06 -21.86
N SER A 123 0.84 14.70 -21.62
CA SER A 123 2.15 14.19 -22.02
C SER A 123 3.13 14.23 -20.85
N VAL A 124 3.99 13.22 -20.75
CA VAL A 124 4.91 13.01 -19.63
C VAL A 124 6.36 13.24 -20.09
N HIS A 125 7.10 14.03 -19.33
CA HIS A 125 8.45 14.49 -19.67
C HIS A 125 9.42 14.34 -18.50
N THR A 126 10.69 14.02 -18.80
CA THR A 126 11.78 13.99 -17.80
C THR A 126 12.38 15.37 -17.53
N THR A 127 12.21 16.30 -18.46
CA THR A 127 12.63 17.71 -18.37
C THR A 127 11.42 18.60 -18.55
N SER A 128 11.47 19.85 -18.08
CA SER A 128 10.36 20.79 -18.34
C SER A 128 10.17 20.90 -19.86
N PRO A 129 9.03 20.43 -20.40
CA PRO A 129 8.78 20.50 -21.84
C PRO A 129 8.84 21.95 -22.31
N ILE A 130 8.37 22.88 -21.46
CA ILE A 130 8.19 24.25 -21.87
C ILE A 130 9.51 25.01 -21.98
N SER A 131 10.62 24.54 -21.41
CA SER A 131 11.95 25.13 -21.67
C SER A 131 12.26 25.30 -23.17
N GLY A 132 11.77 24.40 -24.04
CA GLY A 132 11.84 24.54 -25.51
C GLY A 132 10.70 25.34 -26.13
N PHE A 133 9.56 25.48 -25.43
CA PHE A 133 8.35 26.18 -25.89
C PHE A 133 8.16 27.59 -25.30
N LEU A 134 9.06 28.07 -24.42
CA LEU A 134 8.96 29.39 -23.76
C LEU A 134 8.92 30.55 -24.77
N SER A 135 9.43 30.37 -25.99
CA SER A 135 9.29 31.36 -27.07
C SER A 135 7.83 31.51 -27.55
N THR A 136 7.00 30.49 -27.33
CA THR A 136 5.62 30.40 -27.78
C THR A 136 4.59 30.45 -26.65
N TYR A 137 4.99 30.38 -25.38
CA TYR A 137 4.08 30.48 -24.24
C TYR A 137 4.57 31.53 -23.24
N HIS A 138 3.62 32.26 -22.65
CA HIS A 138 3.83 33.11 -21.50
C HIS A 138 3.22 32.46 -20.26
N GLN A 139 3.96 32.50 -19.16
CA GLN A 139 3.48 32.08 -17.86
C GLN A 139 2.46 33.11 -17.34
N VAL A 140 1.29 32.62 -16.93
CA VAL A 140 0.16 33.40 -16.43
C VAL A 140 0.10 33.35 -14.91
N ALA A 141 0.26 32.16 -14.34
CA ALA A 141 0.20 31.94 -12.91
C ALA A 141 1.01 30.71 -12.51
N THR A 142 1.45 30.69 -11.26
CA THR A 142 2.01 29.53 -10.60
C THR A 142 1.13 29.18 -9.42
N LEU A 143 0.82 27.89 -9.26
CA LEU A 143 0.21 27.34 -8.06
C LEU A 143 1.26 26.47 -7.35
N ASP A 144 1.71 26.93 -6.19
CA ASP A 144 2.62 26.16 -5.33
C ASP A 144 1.82 25.36 -4.31
N ILE A 145 2.11 24.06 -4.20
CA ILE A 145 1.46 23.17 -3.23
C ILE A 145 2.39 22.97 -2.04
N PRO A 146 1.96 23.29 -0.81
CA PRO A 146 2.80 23.16 0.37
C PRO A 146 3.16 21.69 0.65
N SER A 147 4.46 21.38 0.65
CA SER A 147 5.00 20.03 0.92
C SER A 147 4.71 19.52 2.33
N ASN A 148 4.35 20.42 3.25
CA ASN A 148 3.97 20.11 4.64
C ASN A 148 2.45 20.01 4.84
N SER A 149 1.65 20.02 3.77
CA SER A 149 0.23 19.74 3.89
C SER A 149 0.03 18.28 4.28
N GLY A 150 -0.77 18.02 5.33
CA GLY A 150 -1.18 16.65 5.70
C GLY A 150 -2.03 15.96 4.61
N ASN A 151 -2.38 16.68 3.55
CA ASN A 151 -3.12 16.21 2.39
C ASN A 151 -2.30 16.50 1.13
N LEU A 152 -1.31 15.66 0.86
CA LEU A 152 -0.46 15.77 -0.32
C LEU A 152 -1.29 15.48 -1.59
N LEU A 153 -1.09 16.26 -2.66
CA LEU A 153 -1.70 15.99 -3.95
C LEU A 153 -0.84 14.98 -4.71
N THR A 154 -1.33 13.75 -4.89
CA THR A 154 -0.61 12.71 -5.65
C THR A 154 -0.91 12.79 -7.14
N VAL A 155 -0.11 12.11 -7.99
CA VAL A 155 -0.42 11.96 -9.43
C VAL A 155 -1.75 11.25 -9.63
N CYS A 156 -2.09 10.29 -8.77
CA CYS A 156 -3.38 9.60 -8.79
C CYS A 156 -4.55 10.57 -8.49
N ASP A 157 -4.39 11.45 -7.51
CA ASP A 157 -5.41 12.46 -7.19
C ASP A 157 -5.60 13.47 -8.33
N LEU A 158 -4.50 13.88 -8.99
CA LEU A 158 -4.55 14.74 -10.16
C LEU A 158 -5.26 14.05 -11.33
N ALA A 159 -5.00 12.76 -11.57
CA ALA A 159 -5.69 11.99 -12.60
C ALA A 159 -7.20 11.95 -12.38
N ALA A 160 -7.65 11.76 -11.13
CA ALA A 160 -9.06 11.87 -10.77
C ALA A 160 -9.63 13.26 -11.11
N LEU A 161 -8.91 14.33 -10.77
CA LEU A 161 -9.34 15.70 -11.06
C LEU A 161 -9.46 15.96 -12.57
N LEU A 162 -8.44 15.61 -13.34
CA LEU A 162 -8.45 15.81 -14.79
C LEU A 162 -9.58 15.04 -15.45
N SER A 163 -9.88 13.82 -14.97
CA SER A 163 -11.02 13.03 -15.45
C SER A 163 -12.35 13.74 -15.18
N VAL A 164 -12.57 14.21 -13.94
CA VAL A 164 -13.80 14.93 -13.55
C VAL A 164 -13.97 16.23 -14.33
N VAL A 165 -12.92 17.04 -14.47
CA VAL A 165 -12.99 18.31 -15.22
C VAL A 165 -13.28 18.05 -16.70
N SER A 166 -12.61 17.06 -17.30
CA SER A 166 -12.82 16.65 -18.70
C SER A 166 -14.27 16.21 -18.93
N GLN A 167 -14.81 15.36 -18.07
CA GLN A 167 -16.18 14.82 -18.19
C GLN A 167 -17.27 15.83 -17.84
N SER A 168 -16.99 16.82 -16.98
CA SER A 168 -17.96 17.85 -16.60
C SER A 168 -18.37 18.72 -17.79
N ARG A 169 -17.46 18.89 -18.76
CA ARG A 169 -17.70 19.59 -20.02
C ARG A 169 -16.98 18.83 -21.13
N PRO A 170 -17.59 17.78 -21.71
CA PRO A 170 -16.94 16.98 -22.74
C PRO A 170 -16.86 17.70 -24.09
N GLU A 171 -17.68 18.73 -24.29
CA GLU A 171 -17.72 19.52 -25.52
C GLU A 171 -16.78 20.72 -25.43
N TYR A 172 -16.12 21.04 -26.54
CA TYR A 172 -15.33 22.26 -26.65
C TYR A 172 -16.21 23.41 -27.13
N ASP A 173 -16.42 24.41 -26.26
CA ASP A 173 -17.11 25.66 -26.60
C ASP A 173 -16.11 26.83 -26.50
N LEU A 174 -15.92 27.54 -27.61
CA LEU A 174 -14.97 28.66 -27.72
C LEU A 174 -15.22 29.79 -26.71
N LEU A 175 -16.47 30.01 -26.31
CA LEU A 175 -16.87 31.09 -25.41
C LEU A 175 -17.00 30.63 -23.96
N ASN A 176 -17.42 29.38 -23.73
CA ASN A 176 -17.83 28.93 -22.40
C ASN A 176 -16.93 27.82 -21.82
N PHE A 177 -16.53 26.83 -22.62
CA PHE A 177 -15.94 25.56 -22.16
C PHE A 177 -14.73 25.15 -23.00
N ASN A 178 -13.75 26.05 -23.03
CA ASN A 178 -12.51 25.97 -23.79
C ASN A 178 -11.32 25.59 -22.87
N CYS A 179 -10.10 25.72 -23.38
CA CYS A 179 -8.86 25.51 -22.62
C CYS A 179 -8.72 26.42 -21.40
N TYR A 180 -9.19 27.67 -21.47
CA TYR A 180 -9.19 28.58 -20.33
C TYR A 180 -9.99 27.99 -19.16
N TRP A 181 -11.20 27.50 -19.45
CA TRP A 181 -12.12 27.03 -18.42
C TRP A 181 -11.55 25.80 -17.74
N PHE A 182 -10.98 24.90 -18.55
CA PHE A 182 -10.35 23.69 -18.10
C PHE A 182 -9.20 23.95 -17.13
N VAL A 183 -8.23 24.81 -17.51
CA VAL A 183 -7.08 25.12 -16.63
C VAL A 183 -7.53 25.83 -15.35
N ALA A 184 -8.47 26.77 -15.46
CA ALA A 184 -9.03 27.48 -14.31
C ALA A 184 -9.73 26.53 -13.32
N MET A 185 -10.48 25.53 -13.80
CA MET A 185 -11.13 24.54 -12.93
C MET A 185 -10.10 23.69 -12.19
N VAL A 186 -9.05 23.24 -12.88
CA VAL A 186 -8.00 22.39 -12.27
C VAL A 186 -7.26 23.16 -11.17
N ILE A 187 -6.77 24.37 -11.47
CA ILE A 187 -6.08 25.22 -10.47
C ILE A 187 -7.01 25.59 -9.32
N GLY A 188 -8.25 25.99 -9.63
CA GLY A 188 -9.23 26.38 -8.62
C GLY A 188 -9.58 25.23 -7.68
N ALA A 189 -9.77 24.02 -8.20
CA ALA A 189 -10.08 22.85 -7.40
C ALA A 189 -8.92 22.48 -6.47
N ILE A 190 -7.69 22.46 -6.99
CA ILE A 190 -6.50 22.16 -6.16
C ILE A 190 -6.32 23.23 -5.08
N ASN A 191 -6.47 24.51 -5.42
CA ASN A 191 -6.39 25.60 -4.45
C ASN A 191 -7.39 25.41 -3.29
N VAL A 192 -8.65 25.08 -3.59
CA VAL A 192 -9.71 24.86 -2.59
C VAL A 192 -9.43 23.65 -1.69
N VAL A 193 -8.92 22.54 -2.24
CA VAL A 193 -8.78 21.27 -1.50
C VAL A 193 -7.43 21.15 -0.78
N HIS A 194 -6.37 21.71 -1.37
CA HIS A 194 -4.99 21.55 -0.90
C HIS A 194 -4.39 22.84 -0.34
N ASN A 195 -5.15 23.93 -0.26
CA ASN A 195 -4.69 25.24 0.21
C ASN A 195 -3.39 25.69 -0.49
N GLY A 196 -3.33 25.48 -1.81
CA GLY A 196 -2.18 25.93 -2.58
C GLY A 196 -2.12 27.46 -2.67
N THR A 197 -0.97 28.00 -3.02
CA THR A 197 -0.80 29.46 -3.19
C THR A 197 -0.72 29.78 -4.67
N VAL A 198 -1.70 30.53 -5.19
CA VAL A 198 -1.68 31.02 -6.57
C VAL A 198 -0.97 32.38 -6.63
N ALA A 199 0.14 32.44 -7.37
CA ALA A 199 0.86 33.67 -7.69
C ALA A 199 0.67 33.98 -9.18
N PHE A 200 0.03 35.11 -9.48
CA PHE A 200 -0.11 35.60 -10.86
C PHE A 200 1.16 36.34 -11.30
N THR A 201 1.50 36.22 -12.58
CA THR A 201 2.62 36.97 -13.16
C THR A 201 2.14 38.34 -13.65
N ASN A 202 3.01 39.35 -13.57
CA ASN A 202 2.72 40.73 -14.01
C ASN A 202 2.88 40.93 -15.53
N THR A 203 2.72 39.88 -16.33
CA THR A 203 3.05 39.88 -17.77
C THR A 203 2.05 40.66 -18.63
N GLY A 204 1.04 41.29 -18.03
CA GLY A 204 -0.02 42.03 -18.74
C GLY A 204 -1.02 41.14 -19.49
N THR A 205 -0.80 39.81 -19.50
CA THR A 205 -1.74 38.83 -20.02
C THR A 205 -2.58 38.26 -18.88
N ASN A 206 -3.83 38.70 -18.79
CA ASN A 206 -4.75 38.19 -17.78
C ASN A 206 -5.14 36.73 -18.08
N ALA A 207 -5.14 35.92 -17.02
CA ALA A 207 -5.62 34.54 -17.03
C ALA A 207 -7.09 34.47 -17.44
N GLY A 208 -7.47 33.53 -18.32
CA GLY A 208 -8.86 33.42 -18.75
C GLY A 208 -9.33 34.56 -19.65
N CYS A 209 -8.42 35.35 -20.22
CA CYS A 209 -8.74 36.44 -21.14
C CYS A 209 -8.37 36.14 -22.59
N LEU A 210 -9.10 36.69 -23.54
CA LEU A 210 -8.71 36.80 -24.94
C LEU A 210 -8.41 38.27 -25.26
N GLY A 211 -7.12 38.61 -25.34
CA GLY A 211 -6.70 40.00 -25.34
C GLY A 211 -7.18 40.71 -24.07
N ILE A 212 -7.96 41.78 -24.24
CA ILE A 212 -8.56 42.55 -23.14
C ILE A 212 -9.84 41.93 -22.57
N TRP A 213 -10.44 40.94 -23.25
CA TRP A 213 -11.74 40.40 -22.88
C TRP A 213 -11.61 39.25 -21.91
N ARG A 214 -12.18 39.38 -20.70
CA ARG A 214 -12.25 38.27 -19.74
C ARG A 214 -13.32 37.26 -20.20
N ILE A 215 -12.86 36.11 -20.71
CA ILE A 215 -13.74 35.03 -21.16
C ILE A 215 -14.38 34.37 -19.94
N ILE A 216 -13.57 34.06 -18.92
CA ILE A 216 -14.05 33.36 -17.73
C ILE A 216 -14.36 34.36 -16.64
N LYS A 217 -15.64 34.45 -16.29
CA LYS A 217 -16.07 35.26 -15.14
C LYS A 217 -15.85 34.46 -13.87
N GLU A 218 -15.56 35.17 -12.79
CA GLU A 218 -15.37 34.58 -11.46
C GLU A 218 -16.60 33.76 -11.02
N LYS A 219 -17.81 34.22 -11.35
CA LYS A 219 -19.04 33.46 -11.06
C LYS A 219 -19.05 32.08 -11.72
N ASP A 220 -18.51 31.97 -12.94
CA ASP A 220 -18.55 30.74 -13.73
C ASP A 220 -17.54 29.74 -13.16
N VAL A 221 -16.38 30.24 -12.70
CA VAL A 221 -15.41 29.44 -11.92
C VAL A 221 -16.06 28.95 -10.63
N LYS A 222 -16.65 29.84 -9.84
CA LYS A 222 -17.28 29.48 -8.57
C LYS A 222 -18.40 28.44 -8.76
N GLY A 223 -19.26 28.62 -9.75
CA GLY A 223 -20.31 27.67 -10.09
C GLY A 223 -19.75 26.33 -10.58
N GLY A 224 -18.70 26.34 -11.41
CA GLY A 224 -18.01 25.13 -11.85
C GLY A 224 -17.37 24.35 -10.70
N LEU A 225 -16.70 25.04 -9.78
CA LEU A 225 -16.05 24.43 -8.61
C LEU A 225 -17.05 23.79 -7.65
N GLN A 226 -18.26 24.35 -7.50
CA GLN A 226 -19.33 23.75 -6.71
C GLN A 226 -19.75 22.36 -7.22
N VAL A 227 -19.54 22.07 -8.50
CA VAL A 227 -19.82 20.76 -9.12
C VAL A 227 -18.57 19.88 -9.15
N VAL A 228 -17.44 20.44 -9.59
CA VAL A 228 -16.19 19.70 -9.79
C VAL A 228 -15.60 19.21 -8.48
N VAL A 229 -15.53 20.06 -7.43
CA VAL A 229 -14.83 19.71 -6.18
C VAL A 229 -15.49 18.54 -5.46
N PRO A 230 -16.82 18.50 -5.21
CA PRO A 230 -17.44 17.35 -4.55
C PRO A 230 -17.28 16.05 -5.34
N THR A 231 -17.43 16.12 -6.67
CA THR A 231 -17.27 14.97 -7.56
C THR A 231 -15.84 14.45 -7.51
N TRP A 232 -14.85 15.34 -7.56
CA TRP A 232 -13.45 14.99 -7.45
C TRP A 232 -13.10 14.38 -6.08
N ILE A 233 -13.62 14.91 -4.98
CA ILE A 233 -13.40 14.33 -3.63
C ILE A 233 -13.91 12.89 -3.58
N ASN A 234 -15.08 12.62 -4.16
CA ASN A 234 -15.65 11.28 -4.23
C ASN A 234 -14.79 10.32 -5.08
N ASP A 235 -14.39 10.76 -6.28
CA ASP A 235 -13.53 9.97 -7.16
C ASP A 235 -12.16 9.71 -6.53
N LYS A 236 -11.56 10.73 -5.89
CA LYS A 236 -10.32 10.62 -5.13
C LYS A 236 -10.44 9.54 -4.05
N ALA A 237 -11.52 9.53 -3.27
CA ALA A 237 -11.74 8.50 -2.26
C ALA A 237 -11.86 7.10 -2.87
N LEU A 238 -12.54 6.97 -4.02
CA LEU A 238 -12.64 5.70 -4.75
C LEU A 238 -11.27 5.22 -5.23
N TYR A 239 -10.44 6.11 -5.80
CA TYR A 239 -9.09 5.76 -6.22
C TYR A 239 -8.17 5.44 -5.05
N GLN A 240 -8.31 6.08 -3.90
CA GLN A 240 -7.56 5.76 -2.68
C GLN A 240 -7.98 4.40 -2.08
N ALA A 241 -9.24 4.00 -2.24
CA ALA A 241 -9.73 2.70 -1.78
C ALA A 241 -9.33 1.53 -2.71
N LYS A 242 -8.94 1.79 -3.97
CA LYS A 242 -8.48 0.73 -4.89
C LYS A 242 -7.23 0.04 -4.34
N LYS A 243 -7.20 -1.28 -4.35
CA LYS A 243 -6.01 -2.06 -4.00
C LYS A 243 -5.01 -2.07 -5.16
N THR A 244 -3.73 -2.00 -4.81
CA THR A 244 -2.63 -2.18 -5.76
C THR A 244 -2.41 -3.67 -6.04
N ALA A 245 -1.81 -4.02 -7.19
CA ALA A 245 -1.47 -5.40 -7.51
C ALA A 245 -0.51 -6.01 -6.47
N GLN A 246 0.38 -5.19 -5.90
CA GLN A 246 1.32 -5.62 -4.87
C GLN A 246 0.62 -5.92 -3.54
N GLU A 247 -0.35 -5.10 -3.13
CA GLU A 247 -1.17 -5.37 -1.94
C GLU A 247 -1.98 -6.65 -2.13
N GLU A 248 -2.63 -6.84 -3.28
CA GLU A 248 -3.37 -8.07 -3.58
C GLU A 248 -2.45 -9.30 -3.57
N LYS A 249 -1.24 -9.19 -4.14
CA LYS A 249 -0.23 -10.24 -4.12
C LYS A 249 0.22 -10.57 -2.69
N HIS A 250 0.54 -9.56 -1.89
CA HIS A 250 0.96 -9.75 -0.50
C HIS A 250 -0.17 -10.37 0.35
N GLU A 251 -1.42 -9.97 0.13
CA GLU A 251 -2.60 -10.61 0.76
C GLU A 251 -2.80 -12.05 0.29
N ALA A 252 -2.55 -12.36 -0.99
CA ALA A 252 -2.60 -13.73 -1.50
C ALA A 252 -1.51 -14.61 -0.85
N GLU A 253 -0.27 -14.14 -0.83
CA GLU A 253 0.86 -14.83 -0.18
C GLU A 253 0.66 -14.98 1.34
N ALA A 254 0.04 -14.00 2.00
CA ALA A 254 -0.33 -14.11 3.41
C ALA A 254 -1.38 -15.21 3.65
N ARG A 255 -2.41 -15.27 2.79
CA ARG A 255 -3.44 -16.32 2.87
C ARG A 255 -2.88 -17.72 2.58
N GLU A 256 -1.96 -17.83 1.63
CA GLU A 256 -1.27 -19.09 1.33
C GLU A 256 -0.45 -19.56 2.54
N ARG A 257 0.36 -18.69 3.13
CA ARG A 257 1.13 -18.99 4.36
C ARG A 257 0.23 -19.39 5.53
N GLU A 258 -0.92 -18.73 5.69
CA GLU A 258 -1.89 -19.08 6.73
C GLU A 258 -2.51 -20.47 6.49
N ALA A 259 -2.84 -20.79 5.23
CA ALA A 259 -3.37 -22.09 4.86
C ALA A 259 -2.34 -23.21 5.09
N GLU A 260 -1.08 -23.01 4.70
CA GLU A 260 0.02 -23.94 4.96
C GLU A 260 0.25 -24.15 6.46
N ALA A 261 0.27 -23.08 7.24
CA ALA A 261 0.41 -23.16 8.68
C ALA A 261 -0.74 -23.94 9.33
N ARG A 262 -1.97 -23.81 8.81
CA ARG A 262 -3.12 -24.60 9.28
C ARG A 262 -2.93 -26.09 9.00
N VAL A 263 -2.52 -26.45 7.78
CA VAL A 263 -2.26 -27.86 7.40
C VAL A 263 -1.13 -28.45 8.25
N GLN A 264 -0.03 -27.71 8.47
CA GLN A 264 1.06 -28.17 9.32
C GLN A 264 0.62 -28.41 10.76
N ARG A 265 -0.19 -27.51 11.34
CA ARG A 265 -0.75 -27.69 12.68
C ARG A 265 -1.63 -28.94 12.75
N GLU A 266 -2.43 -29.20 11.73
CA GLU A 266 -3.27 -30.40 11.67
C GLU A 266 -2.45 -31.68 11.59
N VAL A 267 -1.39 -31.70 10.77
CA VAL A 267 -0.46 -32.85 10.67
C VAL A 267 0.25 -33.11 12.00
N ILE A 268 0.72 -32.06 12.67
CA ILE A 268 1.37 -32.18 13.99
C ILE A 268 0.35 -32.72 15.00
N ALA A 269 -0.84 -32.13 15.08
CA ALA A 269 -1.89 -32.56 16.00
C ALA A 269 -2.28 -34.03 15.77
N ARG A 270 -2.35 -34.48 14.51
CA ARG A 270 -2.60 -35.88 14.16
C ARG A 270 -1.48 -36.80 14.60
N ARG A 271 -0.22 -36.45 14.34
CA ARG A 271 0.95 -37.24 14.79
C ARG A 271 1.02 -37.35 16.30
N GLU A 272 0.73 -36.27 17.02
CA GLU A 272 0.66 -36.29 18.47
C GLU A 272 -0.49 -37.17 18.99
N ALA A 273 -1.66 -37.14 18.34
CA ALA A 273 -2.78 -38.00 18.68
C ALA A 273 -2.45 -39.49 18.45
N GLU A 274 -1.84 -39.82 17.30
CA GLU A 274 -1.38 -41.18 16.99
C GLU A 274 -0.32 -41.66 17.99
N ALA A 275 0.65 -40.82 18.35
CA ALA A 275 1.67 -41.15 19.35
C ALA A 275 1.07 -41.37 20.75
N ARG A 276 0.06 -40.58 21.14
CA ARG A 276 -0.68 -40.79 22.40
C ARG A 276 -1.43 -42.12 22.38
N ALA A 277 -2.12 -42.44 21.30
CA ALA A 277 -2.84 -43.71 21.16
C ALA A 277 -1.89 -44.91 21.22
N GLN A 278 -0.72 -44.84 20.58
CA GLN A 278 0.30 -45.89 20.66
C GLN A 278 0.83 -46.09 22.08
N ARG A 279 1.10 -45.01 22.82
CA ARG A 279 1.53 -45.09 24.23
C ARG A 279 0.47 -45.73 25.12
N GLU A 280 -0.80 -45.43 24.88
CA GLU A 280 -1.90 -46.04 25.63
C GLU A 280 -2.00 -47.56 25.36
N VAL A 281 -1.83 -47.97 24.10
CA VAL A 281 -1.81 -49.40 23.73
C VAL A 281 -0.64 -50.12 24.40
N ILE A 282 0.56 -49.55 24.37
CA ILE A 282 1.74 -50.14 25.02
C ILE A 282 1.51 -50.26 26.53
N ALA A 283 1.02 -49.21 27.19
CA ALA A 283 0.74 -49.22 28.62
C ALA A 283 -0.29 -50.30 29.01
N ARG A 284 -1.32 -50.52 28.18
CA ARG A 284 -2.30 -51.61 28.40
C ARG A 284 -1.66 -52.98 28.29
N LEU A 285 -0.83 -53.20 27.28
CA LEU A 285 -0.12 -54.48 27.09
C LEU A 285 0.85 -54.76 28.24
N GLU A 286 1.57 -53.74 28.72
CA GLU A 286 2.47 -53.86 29.87
C GLU A 286 1.71 -54.18 31.16
N ALA A 287 0.56 -53.52 31.39
CA ALA A 287 -0.30 -53.80 32.54
C ALA A 287 -0.88 -55.22 32.50
N GLU A 288 -1.31 -55.68 31.32
CA GLU A 288 -1.79 -57.05 31.13
C GLU A 288 -0.68 -58.09 31.35
N ALA A 289 0.51 -57.87 30.81
CA ALA A 289 1.67 -58.73 31.02
C ALA A 289 2.06 -58.78 32.51
N HIS A 290 2.00 -57.65 33.22
CA HIS A 290 2.22 -57.61 34.67
C HIS A 290 1.18 -58.44 35.43
N ALA A 291 -0.11 -58.28 35.10
CA ALA A 291 -1.18 -59.07 35.71
C ALA A 291 -1.01 -60.58 35.47
N GLN A 292 -0.62 -60.98 34.25
CA GLN A 292 -0.34 -62.38 33.94
C GLN A 292 0.84 -62.93 34.76
N ARG A 293 1.92 -62.16 34.93
CA ARG A 293 3.05 -62.55 35.79
C ARG A 293 2.65 -62.72 37.25
N GLU A 294 1.79 -61.85 37.77
CA GLU A 294 1.27 -62.00 39.13
C GLU A 294 0.43 -63.27 39.31
N VAL A 295 -0.39 -63.63 38.31
CA VAL A 295 -1.17 -64.87 38.34
C VAL A 295 -0.25 -66.09 38.32
N ILE A 296 0.75 -66.11 37.46
CA ILE A 296 1.74 -67.19 37.39
C ILE A 296 2.48 -67.33 38.73
N ALA A 297 2.98 -66.22 39.29
CA ALA A 297 3.68 -66.22 40.57
C ALA A 297 2.80 -66.72 41.72
N ARG A 298 1.50 -66.38 41.73
CA ARG A 298 0.55 -66.92 42.72
C ARG A 298 0.36 -68.43 42.58
N LEU A 299 0.20 -68.93 41.37
CA LEU A 299 0.03 -70.36 41.10
C LEU A 299 1.29 -71.16 41.48
N GLU A 300 2.48 -70.62 41.21
CA GLU A 300 3.75 -71.22 41.61
C GLU A 300 3.89 -71.26 43.14
N ALA A 301 3.61 -70.14 43.82
CA ALA A 301 3.62 -70.07 45.27
C ALA A 301 2.61 -71.04 45.92
N GLU A 302 1.44 -71.22 45.33
CA GLU A 302 0.43 -72.19 45.79
C GLU A 302 0.94 -73.63 45.63
N ARG A 303 1.53 -73.98 44.48
CA ARG A 303 2.14 -75.30 44.27
C ARG A 303 3.28 -75.59 45.25
N GLU A 304 4.14 -74.61 45.51
CA GLU A 304 5.20 -74.74 46.52
C GLU A 304 4.62 -74.92 47.93
N ALA A 305 3.56 -74.19 48.27
CA ALA A 305 2.89 -74.33 49.57
C ALA A 305 2.24 -75.72 49.73
N GLU A 306 1.63 -76.26 48.68
CA GLU A 306 1.11 -77.63 48.66
C GLU A 306 2.22 -78.68 48.79
N ALA A 307 3.32 -78.52 48.05
CA ALA A 307 4.48 -79.40 48.16
C ALA A 307 5.07 -79.39 49.59
N ARG A 308 5.22 -78.22 50.21
CA ARG A 308 5.66 -78.09 51.61
C ARG A 308 4.67 -78.73 52.58
N LYS A 309 3.35 -78.57 52.37
CA LYS A 309 2.34 -79.25 53.19
C LYS A 309 2.45 -80.77 53.09
N ALA A 310 2.66 -81.30 51.88
CA ALA A 310 2.85 -82.72 51.65
C ALA A 310 4.14 -83.24 52.33
N GLU A 311 5.23 -82.48 52.27
CA GLU A 311 6.48 -82.78 52.96
C GLU A 311 6.30 -82.81 54.49
N ILE A 312 5.64 -81.79 55.05
CA ILE A 312 5.30 -81.76 56.49
C ILE A 312 4.44 -82.96 56.86
N HIS A 313 3.46 -83.33 56.03
CA HIS A 313 2.61 -84.50 56.28
C HIS A 313 3.41 -85.81 56.24
N ALA A 314 4.35 -85.96 55.30
CA ALA A 314 5.24 -87.10 55.20
C ALA A 314 6.19 -87.21 56.41
N LEU A 315 6.79 -86.09 56.83
CA LEU A 315 7.61 -86.01 58.04
C LEU A 315 6.80 -86.34 59.30
N ARG A 316 5.56 -85.85 59.38
CA ARG A 316 4.64 -86.15 60.49
C ARG A 316 4.28 -87.63 60.54
N ALA A 317 4.07 -88.28 59.40
CA ALA A 317 3.81 -89.72 59.31
C ALA A 317 5.04 -90.55 59.73
N GLN A 318 6.27 -90.10 59.45
CA GLN A 318 7.49 -90.75 59.93
C GLN A 318 7.72 -90.60 61.43
N LEU A 319 7.37 -89.44 62.00
CA LEU A 319 7.47 -89.18 63.45
C LEU A 319 6.37 -89.88 64.27
N LEU A 320 5.23 -90.21 63.64
CA LEU A 320 4.14 -90.99 64.21
C LEU A 320 4.20 -92.46 63.76
N GLY A 321 5.36 -93.11 63.92
CA GLY A 321 5.42 -94.57 63.95
C GLY A 321 4.44 -95.15 64.99
N PRO A 322 4.03 -96.43 64.86
CA PRO A 322 2.93 -97.01 65.63
C PRO A 322 3.24 -96.94 67.13
N ARG A 323 2.68 -95.94 67.78
CA ARG A 323 2.85 -95.69 69.20
C ARG A 323 1.72 -96.41 69.92
N THR A 324 2.08 -97.53 70.52
CA THR A 324 1.30 -98.28 71.49
C THR A 324 0.85 -97.38 72.64
N ASP A 325 -0.37 -97.65 73.09
CA ASP A 325 -1.05 -97.03 74.22
C ASP A 325 -0.22 -97.07 75.50
N ALA A 326 0.06 -95.91 76.11
CA ALA A 326 0.42 -95.85 77.54
C ALA A 326 0.46 -94.42 78.09
N TYR A 327 -0.38 -94.17 79.12
CA TYR A 327 -0.30 -93.15 80.19
C TYR A 327 -0.50 -91.67 79.80
N ALA A 328 -1.56 -90.99 80.24
CA ALA A 328 -2.01 -90.65 81.60
C ALA A 328 -1.22 -89.49 82.26
N LEU A 329 -1.99 -88.43 82.53
CA LEU A 329 -1.93 -87.48 83.66
C LEU A 329 -0.97 -86.26 83.63
N LEU A 330 -1.57 -85.14 84.07
CA LEU A 330 -1.02 -83.87 84.63
C LEU A 330 -0.86 -82.67 83.66
N PRO A 331 -0.87 -81.41 84.18
CA PRO A 331 -2.09 -80.71 84.55
C PRO A 331 -2.22 -79.34 83.86
N ARG A 332 -3.44 -78.78 83.90
CA ARG A 332 -3.75 -77.40 83.51
C ARG A 332 -2.91 -76.39 84.31
N VAL A 333 -2.11 -75.59 83.61
CA VAL A 333 -1.59 -74.31 84.11
C VAL A 333 -2.07 -73.22 83.17
N ALA A 334 -2.98 -72.39 83.70
CA ALA A 334 -3.40 -71.14 83.09
C ALA A 334 -2.25 -70.13 83.16
N VAL A 335 -1.89 -69.54 82.02
CA VAL A 335 -1.13 -68.28 81.97
C VAL A 335 -1.84 -67.35 81.00
N GLU A 336 -2.78 -66.62 81.57
CA GLU A 336 -3.10 -65.24 81.23
C GLU A 336 -1.81 -64.44 81.01
N ARG A 337 -1.66 -63.72 79.88
CA ARG A 337 -1.30 -62.28 79.83
C ARG A 337 -0.73 -61.80 78.49
N HIS A 338 -1.28 -60.66 78.10
CA HIS A 338 -0.63 -59.48 77.51
C HIS A 338 -0.58 -59.33 75.98
N ARG A 339 -1.61 -58.62 75.49
CA ARG A 339 -1.47 -57.39 74.68
C ARG A 339 -0.12 -56.68 74.93
N ARG A 340 0.64 -56.43 73.85
CA ARG A 340 1.09 -55.08 73.43
C ARG A 340 1.99 -55.14 72.17
N ILE A 341 1.56 -54.35 71.17
CA ILE A 341 2.32 -53.35 70.38
C ILE A 341 3.57 -53.82 69.61
N LEU A 342 3.50 -53.73 68.26
CA LEU A 342 4.49 -53.00 67.46
C LEU A 342 3.87 -52.55 66.13
N VAL A 343 3.51 -51.27 66.10
CA VAL A 343 3.25 -50.47 64.90
C VAL A 343 4.60 -49.97 64.39
N PRO A 344 4.96 -50.13 63.10
CA PRO A 344 6.02 -49.33 62.51
C PRO A 344 5.44 -47.98 62.09
N GLN A 345 5.81 -46.93 62.84
CA GLN A 345 5.86 -45.59 62.29
C GLN A 345 7.07 -45.52 61.35
N THR A 346 6.84 -45.37 60.06
CA THR A 346 7.77 -44.68 59.17
C THR A 346 7.10 -43.40 58.69
N SER A 347 7.52 -42.32 59.34
CA SER A 347 7.48 -40.96 58.87
C SER A 347 8.11 -40.85 57.48
N LEU A 348 7.35 -40.41 56.49
CA LEU A 348 7.90 -39.70 55.35
C LEU A 348 7.05 -38.46 55.08
N VAL A 349 7.57 -37.37 55.64
CA VAL A 349 7.26 -35.98 55.33
C VAL A 349 7.53 -35.79 53.84
N LEU A 350 6.49 -35.47 53.07
CA LEU A 350 6.64 -34.79 51.78
C LEU A 350 5.63 -33.65 51.70
N GLN A 351 6.14 -32.52 52.20
CA GLN A 351 5.88 -31.14 51.80
C GLN A 351 4.68 -30.88 50.87
N LYS A 352 3.65 -30.33 51.50
CA LYS A 352 2.60 -29.54 50.89
C LYS A 352 3.17 -28.18 50.48
N ASN A 353 3.71 -28.04 49.27
CA ASN A 353 3.95 -26.72 48.65
C ASN A 353 2.77 -26.35 47.76
N ARG A 354 1.74 -25.79 48.41
CA ARG A 354 0.69 -25.01 47.79
C ARG A 354 1.14 -23.55 47.84
N GLN A 355 1.84 -23.07 46.81
CA GLN A 355 1.92 -21.64 46.54
C GLN A 355 1.08 -21.33 45.30
N GLN A 356 -0.09 -20.75 45.56
CA GLN A 356 -0.72 -19.81 44.65
C GLN A 356 0.13 -18.53 44.67
N SER A 357 0.59 -18.12 43.50
CA SER A 357 0.81 -16.71 43.20
C SER A 357 0.45 -16.48 41.74
N HIS A 358 -0.79 -16.01 41.53
CA HIS A 358 -1.13 -15.11 40.44
C HIS A 358 -0.21 -13.89 40.52
N ILE A 359 0.64 -13.65 39.51
CA ILE A 359 1.01 -12.28 39.09
C ILE A 359 1.20 -12.28 37.57
N HIS A 360 0.57 -11.28 36.95
CA HIS A 360 0.66 -10.87 35.56
C HIS A 360 2.07 -10.84 34.98
N GLY A 361 2.20 -11.17 33.70
CA GLY A 361 3.44 -10.99 32.94
C GLY A 361 3.23 -11.11 31.44
N SER A 362 2.56 -10.11 30.86
CA SER A 362 2.61 -9.81 29.44
C SER A 362 4.06 -9.61 29.00
N ALA A 363 4.58 -10.46 28.12
CA ALA A 363 5.84 -10.22 27.42
C ALA A 363 5.58 -10.23 25.91
N SER A 364 5.38 -9.01 25.41
CA SER A 364 5.44 -8.64 24.00
C SER A 364 6.86 -8.86 23.49
N ALA A 365 7.05 -9.81 22.57
CA ALA A 365 8.31 -9.98 21.86
C ALA A 365 8.44 -8.88 20.79
N THR A 366 9.03 -7.76 21.21
CA THR A 366 9.52 -6.71 20.32
C THR A 366 10.93 -7.09 19.88
N LEU A 367 11.08 -7.67 18.68
CA LEU A 367 12.37 -7.80 18.03
C LEU A 367 12.74 -6.46 17.40
N GLY A 368 13.40 -5.62 18.19
CA GLY A 368 14.17 -4.48 17.71
C GLY A 368 15.52 -4.97 17.16
N LEU A 369 15.67 -4.93 15.83
CA LEU A 369 16.98 -4.96 15.19
C LEU A 369 17.38 -3.51 14.89
N ALA A 370 18.13 -2.92 15.80
CA ALA A 370 18.95 -1.75 15.55
C ALA A 370 20.39 -2.23 15.38
N PHE A 371 20.95 -2.06 14.18
CA PHE A 371 22.38 -2.17 13.96
C PHE A 371 22.91 -0.85 13.36
N HIS A 372 23.89 -0.34 14.10
CA HIS A 372 24.75 0.82 13.92
C HIS A 372 24.93 1.40 12.52
N ALA A 373 24.61 2.68 12.40
CA ALA A 373 25.26 3.61 11.49
C ALA A 373 26.55 4.13 12.16
N THR A 374 27.71 3.84 11.56
CA THR A 374 28.96 4.52 11.84
C THR A 374 29.09 5.73 10.92
N HIS A 375 29.17 6.91 11.55
CA HIS A 375 29.58 8.15 10.92
C HIS A 375 31.01 8.02 10.39
N PHE A 376 31.22 8.38 9.13
CA PHE A 376 32.50 8.91 8.67
C PHE A 376 32.24 10.26 7.99
N VAL A 377 32.65 11.30 8.70
CA VAL A 377 32.78 12.67 8.20
C VAL A 377 34.15 12.74 7.51
N VAL A 378 34.17 13.06 6.22
CA VAL A 378 35.36 13.61 5.56
C VAL A 378 34.91 14.85 4.81
N GLU A 379 35.20 16.00 5.42
CA GLU A 379 35.30 17.28 4.74
C GLU A 379 36.34 17.19 3.61
N ARG A 380 35.99 17.69 2.44
CA ARG A 380 36.97 18.34 1.57
C ARG A 380 36.32 19.52 0.84
N HIS A 381 36.68 20.70 1.31
CA HIS A 381 36.75 21.92 0.52
C HIS A 381 37.45 21.67 -0.81
N ARG A 382 36.88 22.19 -1.90
CA ARG A 382 37.67 22.84 -2.94
C ARG A 382 36.85 23.88 -3.67
N GLU A 383 37.23 25.12 -3.41
CA GLU A 383 37.02 26.29 -4.24
C GLU A 383 37.63 26.04 -5.63
N ALA A 384 36.94 26.49 -6.67
CA ALA A 384 37.57 26.88 -7.91
C ALA A 384 36.71 27.99 -8.55
N LEU A 385 37.17 29.21 -8.30
CA LEU A 385 36.87 30.42 -9.05
C LEU A 385 36.96 30.15 -10.56
N CYS A 386 35.95 30.59 -11.30
CA CYS A 386 36.15 31.03 -12.68
C CYS A 386 35.54 32.43 -12.81
N VAL A 387 36.45 33.39 -12.76
CA VAL A 387 36.28 34.81 -13.07
C VAL A 387 36.50 34.99 -14.57
N THR A 388 35.47 35.43 -15.28
CA THR A 388 35.51 36.22 -16.52
C THR A 388 34.10 36.78 -16.68
N GLY A 389 33.80 38.06 -16.89
CA GLY A 389 34.58 39.21 -17.31
C GLY A 389 33.68 40.04 -18.23
N LEU A 390 33.66 41.36 -18.00
CA LEU A 390 33.25 42.45 -18.91
C LEU A 390 31.80 42.98 -18.86
N ILE A 391 31.71 44.14 -18.21
CA ILE A 391 30.82 45.33 -18.38
C ILE A 391 31.27 46.00 -19.73
N PRO A 392 30.46 46.76 -20.52
CA PRO A 392 29.66 47.88 -20.00
C PRO A 392 28.37 48.34 -20.71
N ASP A 393 27.72 49.30 -20.02
CA ASP A 393 26.87 50.40 -20.46
C ASP A 393 25.47 50.13 -21.07
N ALA A 394 24.43 50.63 -20.40
CA ALA A 394 23.89 51.96 -20.71
C ALA A 394 22.64 52.28 -19.87
N THR A 395 22.72 53.44 -19.23
CA THR A 395 21.62 54.23 -18.65
C THR A 395 20.42 54.40 -19.59
N THR A 396 19.20 54.16 -19.10
CA THR A 396 18.05 55.00 -19.48
C THR A 396 17.04 55.07 -18.33
N THR A 397 16.96 56.26 -17.76
CA THR A 397 15.96 56.72 -16.80
C THR A 397 14.63 56.95 -17.54
N SER A 398 13.52 56.39 -17.08
CA SER A 398 12.19 56.95 -17.40
C SER A 398 11.26 56.91 -16.18
N HIS A 399 10.96 58.11 -15.69
CA HIS A 399 9.77 58.41 -14.91
C HIS A 399 8.50 58.00 -15.67
N GLN A 400 7.50 57.43 -14.98
CA GLN A 400 6.07 57.73 -15.11
C GLN A 400 5.28 56.90 -14.08
N LEU A 401 4.75 57.56 -13.05
CA LEU A 401 3.34 57.94 -12.87
C LEU A 401 2.44 56.76 -12.45
N ALA A 402 2.06 56.80 -11.18
CA ALA A 402 0.89 56.10 -10.65
C ALA A 402 -0.39 56.56 -11.35
N PRO A 403 -1.43 55.71 -11.35
CA PRO A 403 -2.78 56.19 -11.19
C PRO A 403 -3.36 55.72 -9.85
N ASN A 404 -3.94 56.67 -9.13
CA ASN A 404 -5.10 56.43 -8.28
C ASN A 404 -6.11 55.59 -9.06
N TRP A 405 -6.59 54.48 -8.49
CA TRP A 405 -7.96 53.97 -8.42
C TRP A 405 -7.94 52.66 -7.64
#